data_AF-A0A430LMP9-F1
#
_entry.id   AF-A0A430LMP9-F1
#
_cell.length_a   1.000
_cell.length_b   1.000
_cell.length_c   1.000
_cell.angle_alpha   90.00
_cell.angle_beta   90.00
_cell.angle_gamma   90.00
#
_symmetry.space_group_name_H-M   'P 1'
#
loop_
_entity.id
_entity.type
_entity.pdbx_description
1 polymer ?
#
loop_
_entity_poly.entity_id
_entity_poly.type
_entity_poly.pdbx_seq_one_letter_code
_entity_poly.pdbx_strand_id
1 'polypeptide(L)'
;MESTKTNAKDTMPVQNHVKSDNHCNWVGRPFGFEKNEMHSFKEWGRQDALKALRDEFWKKHPGRDEADKLDNSPNSTINADHPDYDMYTRLEALIHTHYDEIYDEIEAGIIRDAQDGDPDNEAGAWTGTETSLIRKTVDDLKDAVAAVRAGGYKMVDGHHVDWKELLPSQEEIMLCRFVDPYGARHATIFRLIATMGVEWMGSI
;
A
#
# COMPACT_ATOMS: atom_id res chain seq x y z
N MET A 1 -69.77 -36.21 10.00
CA MET A 1 -68.42 -35.81 9.57
C MET A 1 -68.53 -34.39 9.05
N GLU A 2 -68.21 -33.43 9.90
CA GLU A 2 -68.29 -32.01 9.61
C GLU A 2 -66.90 -31.37 9.54
N SER A 3 -66.86 -30.30 8.74
CA SER A 3 -65.98 -29.12 8.79
C SER A 3 -64.66 -29.08 8.01
N THR A 4 -64.80 -28.50 6.80
CA THR A 4 -64.35 -27.16 6.34
C THR A 4 -62.87 -26.70 6.35
N LYS A 5 -62.57 -25.96 5.25
CA LYS A 5 -61.51 -24.95 4.98
C LYS A 5 -60.11 -25.51 4.69
N THR A 6 -59.21 -24.95 3.87
CA THR A 6 -59.07 -23.82 2.92
C THR A 6 -57.66 -23.97 2.32
N ASN A 7 -57.40 -23.57 1.07
CA ASN A 7 -56.43 -22.49 0.77
C ASN A 7 -56.00 -22.42 -0.70
N ALA A 8 -55.78 -21.16 -1.08
CA ALA A 8 -55.46 -20.65 -2.38
C ALA A 8 -54.10 -21.15 -2.92
N LYS A 9 -54.05 -21.31 -4.25
CA LYS A 9 -52.80 -21.35 -5.01
C LYS A 9 -52.25 -19.93 -5.07
N ASP A 10 -51.33 -19.62 -4.17
CA ASP A 10 -50.53 -18.42 -4.28
C ASP A 10 -49.51 -18.57 -5.41
N THR A 11 -49.64 -17.61 -6.32
CA THR A 11 -48.70 -17.34 -7.41
C THR A 11 -47.49 -16.66 -6.79
N MET A 12 -46.35 -17.35 -6.74
CA MET A 12 -45.10 -16.73 -6.30
C MET A 12 -44.52 -15.90 -7.45
N PRO A 13 -44.17 -14.61 -7.23
CA PRO A 13 -43.42 -13.84 -8.20
C PRO A 13 -41.96 -14.33 -8.22
N VAL A 14 -41.41 -14.41 -9.43
CA VAL A 14 -39.98 -14.56 -9.69
C VAL A 14 -39.25 -13.44 -8.96
N GLN A 15 -38.62 -13.77 -7.83
CA GLN A 15 -37.66 -12.87 -7.20
C GLN A 15 -36.36 -12.94 -7.99
N ASN A 16 -36.00 -11.77 -8.51
CA ASN A 16 -34.79 -11.50 -9.25
C ASN A 16 -33.56 -12.04 -8.54
N HIS A 17 -32.66 -12.63 -9.33
CA HIS A 17 -31.27 -12.86 -8.97
C HIS A 17 -30.69 -11.56 -8.37
N VAL A 18 -30.52 -11.53 -7.06
CA VAL A 18 -29.64 -10.56 -6.41
C VAL A 18 -28.24 -11.00 -6.75
N LYS A 19 -27.68 -10.40 -7.81
CA LYS A 19 -26.23 -10.23 -7.90
C LYS A 19 -25.82 -9.53 -6.61
N SER A 20 -25.04 -10.24 -5.79
CA SER A 20 -24.33 -9.64 -4.68
C SER A 20 -23.28 -8.71 -5.28
N ASP A 21 -23.68 -7.46 -5.52
CA ASP A 21 -22.74 -6.40 -5.77
C ASP A 21 -21.97 -6.18 -4.46
N ASN A 22 -20.84 -6.88 -4.32
CA ASN A 22 -19.78 -6.48 -3.41
C ASN A 22 -19.14 -5.20 -3.97
N HIS A 23 -19.89 -4.09 -3.86
CA HIS A 23 -19.34 -2.75 -3.91
C HIS A 23 -18.52 -2.57 -2.64
N CYS A 24 -17.23 -2.92 -2.71
CA CYS A 24 -16.23 -2.33 -1.85
C CYS A 24 -16.22 -0.83 -2.16
N ASN A 25 -16.98 -0.07 -1.38
CA ASN A 25 -17.02 1.37 -1.39
C ASN A 25 -15.72 1.88 -0.75
N TRP A 26 -14.59 1.70 -1.45
CA TRP A 26 -13.34 2.32 -1.08
C TRP A 26 -13.48 3.82 -1.30
N VAL A 27 -13.46 4.53 -0.17
CA VAL A 27 -13.49 5.98 -0.06
C VAL A 27 -12.50 6.58 -1.07
N GLY A 28 -13.02 7.41 -1.95
CA GLY A 28 -12.27 7.97 -3.06
C GLY A 28 -11.34 9.14 -2.69
N ARG A 29 -10.29 9.23 -3.51
CA ARG A 29 -9.41 10.39 -3.88
C ARG A 29 -8.08 10.57 -3.12
N PRO A 30 -7.03 11.16 -3.76
CA PRO A 30 -7.01 11.86 -5.06
C PRO A 30 -5.84 11.41 -5.97
N PHE A 31 -6.03 10.36 -6.77
CA PHE A 31 -5.27 10.20 -8.02
C PHE A 31 -6.29 10.14 -9.15
N GLY A 32 -6.72 11.32 -9.58
CA GLY A 32 -7.56 11.47 -10.77
C GLY A 32 -6.66 11.46 -11.99
N PHE A 33 -6.50 10.30 -12.62
CA PHE A 33 -6.16 10.26 -14.04
C PHE A 33 -7.45 10.08 -14.83
N GLU A 34 -7.64 10.94 -15.82
CA GLU A 34 -8.77 10.88 -16.73
C GLU A 34 -8.85 9.50 -17.37
N LYS A 35 -10.05 8.92 -17.37
CA LYS A 35 -10.34 7.66 -18.05
C LYS A 35 -10.17 7.87 -19.54
N ASN A 36 -9.02 7.50 -20.08
CA ASN A 36 -8.85 6.94 -21.41
C ASN A 36 -7.37 6.67 -21.62
N GLU A 37 -6.93 5.46 -21.29
CA GLU A 37 -5.87 4.74 -21.99
C GLU A 37 -5.71 3.37 -21.30
N MET A 38 -5.96 2.29 -22.05
CA MET A 38 -5.48 0.95 -21.68
C MET A 38 -3.96 0.98 -21.85
N HIS A 39 -3.26 1.53 -20.85
CA HIS A 39 -1.81 1.67 -20.89
C HIS A 39 -1.13 0.50 -20.19
N SER A 40 -0.13 -0.05 -20.88
CA SER A 40 1.02 -0.73 -20.29
C SER A 40 1.29 -0.19 -18.88
N PHE A 41 1.36 -1.07 -17.88
CA PHE A 41 1.70 -0.69 -16.51
C PHE A 41 2.96 0.18 -16.55
N LYS A 42 2.80 1.48 -16.26
CA LYS A 42 3.94 2.39 -16.14
C LYS A 42 4.81 1.84 -15.00
N GLU A 43 6.02 1.42 -15.31
CA GLU A 43 7.01 1.03 -14.31
C GLU A 43 7.25 2.22 -13.39
N TRP A 44 7.02 2.00 -12.10
CA TRP A 44 7.12 3.03 -11.07
C TRP A 44 8.57 3.12 -10.60
N GLY A 45 9.31 4.13 -11.08
CA GLY A 45 10.74 4.27 -10.83
C GLY A 45 11.08 5.13 -9.60
N ARG A 46 12.37 5.17 -9.23
CA ARG A 46 12.89 6.00 -8.12
C ARG A 46 12.41 7.45 -8.18
N GLN A 47 12.44 8.04 -9.37
CA GLN A 47 12.01 9.43 -9.57
C GLN A 47 10.50 9.61 -9.40
N ASP A 48 9.68 8.63 -9.79
CA ASP A 48 8.25 8.65 -9.54
C ASP A 48 7.94 8.57 -8.03
N ALA A 49 8.66 7.70 -7.31
CA ALA A 49 8.54 7.56 -5.87
C ALA A 49 8.94 8.85 -5.11
N LEU A 50 10.09 9.44 -5.44
CA LEU A 50 10.55 10.71 -4.86
C LEU A 50 9.62 11.87 -5.21
N LYS A 51 9.08 11.91 -6.42
CA LYS A 51 8.06 12.90 -6.80
C LYS A 51 6.79 12.73 -5.98
N ALA A 52 6.30 11.50 -5.81
CA ALA A 52 5.10 11.22 -5.03
C ALA A 52 5.29 11.60 -3.54
N LEU A 53 6.47 11.31 -2.98
CA LEU A 53 6.83 11.72 -1.61
C LEU A 53 6.73 13.24 -1.46
N ARG A 54 7.40 14.00 -2.35
CA ARG A 54 7.38 15.46 -2.33
C ARG A 54 5.97 16.03 -2.50
N ASP A 55 5.20 15.51 -3.45
CA ASP A 55 3.83 15.93 -3.69
C ASP A 55 2.94 15.71 -2.45
N GLU A 56 3.18 14.64 -1.69
CA GLU A 56 2.40 14.34 -0.50
C GLU A 56 2.71 15.27 0.68
N PHE A 57 3.98 15.46 1.00
CA PHE A 57 4.40 16.39 2.06
C PHE A 57 4.03 17.83 1.72
N TRP A 58 4.21 18.25 0.46
CA TRP A 58 3.75 19.57 0.00
C TRP A 58 2.26 19.78 0.25
N LYS A 59 1.41 18.80 -0.08
CA LYS A 59 -0.05 18.89 0.14
C LYS A 59 -0.43 19.02 1.61
N LYS A 60 0.41 18.51 2.52
CA LYS A 60 0.18 18.47 3.96
C LYS A 60 0.81 19.65 4.70
N HIS A 61 1.60 20.49 4.03
CA HIS A 61 2.26 21.62 4.66
C HIS A 61 1.25 22.67 5.19
N PRO A 62 1.32 23.07 6.47
CA PRO A 62 0.32 23.94 7.11
C PRO A 62 0.32 25.39 6.57
N GLY A 63 1.45 25.84 6.00
CA GLY A 63 1.58 27.16 5.37
C GLY A 63 1.36 27.15 3.86
N ARG A 64 0.75 26.10 3.30
CA ARG A 64 0.54 25.98 1.85
C ARG A 64 -0.42 27.05 1.33
N ASP A 65 0.03 27.83 0.36
CA ASP A 65 -0.86 28.57 -0.53
C ASP A 65 -1.32 27.63 -1.66
N GLU A 66 -2.63 27.52 -1.90
CA GLU A 66 -3.17 26.69 -2.98
C GLU A 66 -2.78 27.24 -4.37
N ALA A 67 -2.42 28.52 -4.46
CA ALA A 67 -1.90 29.14 -5.66
C ALA A 67 -0.44 28.80 -5.96
N ASP A 68 0.34 28.38 -4.96
CA ASP A 68 1.72 27.96 -5.13
C ASP A 68 1.78 26.55 -5.75
N LYS A 69 2.39 26.46 -6.93
CA LYS A 69 2.73 25.19 -7.54
C LYS A 69 4.08 24.73 -6.99
N LEU A 70 4.15 23.47 -6.57
CA LEU A 70 5.42 22.84 -6.27
C LEU A 70 6.30 22.92 -7.52
N ASP A 71 7.53 23.40 -7.35
CA ASP A 71 8.51 23.38 -8.43
C ASP A 71 8.75 21.91 -8.83
N ASN A 72 8.42 21.58 -10.07
CA ASN A 72 8.60 20.25 -10.64
C ASN A 72 10.09 19.91 -10.89
N SER A 73 11.01 20.80 -10.53
CA SER A 73 12.44 20.51 -10.52
C SER A 73 12.72 19.19 -9.80
N PRO A 74 13.47 18.25 -10.39
CA PRO A 74 13.84 17.00 -9.73
C PRO A 74 14.70 17.22 -8.48
N ASN A 75 15.25 18.42 -8.30
CA ASN A 75 16.08 18.80 -7.16
C ASN A 75 15.33 19.61 -6.10
N SER A 76 14.03 19.88 -6.28
CA SER A 76 13.25 20.55 -5.25
C SER A 76 13.07 19.60 -4.06
N THR A 77 13.54 19.99 -2.89
CA THR A 77 13.32 19.27 -1.63
C THR A 77 12.29 20.01 -0.79
N ILE A 78 11.67 19.30 0.17
CA ILE A 78 10.84 19.95 1.17
C ILE A 78 11.74 20.79 2.09
N ASN A 79 11.27 21.98 2.48
CA ASN A 79 12.02 22.87 3.37
C ASN A 79 12.21 22.24 4.75
N ALA A 80 13.36 22.52 5.39
CA ALA A 80 13.66 22.05 6.75
C ALA A 80 12.67 22.56 7.82
N ASP A 81 11.93 23.64 7.51
CA ASP A 81 10.89 24.21 8.38
C ASP A 81 9.56 23.43 8.32
N HIS A 82 9.46 22.37 7.50
CA HIS A 82 8.28 21.53 7.44
C HIS A 82 8.10 20.76 8.77
N PRO A 83 6.89 20.71 9.37
CA PRO A 83 6.66 20.05 10.66
C PRO A 83 7.11 18.57 10.66
N ASP A 84 6.89 17.89 9.54
CA ASP A 84 7.29 16.49 9.33
C ASP A 84 8.59 16.30 8.54
N TYR A 85 9.51 17.27 8.54
CA TYR A 85 10.76 17.20 7.76
C TYR A 85 11.60 15.95 8.09
N ASP A 86 11.66 15.55 9.36
CA ASP A 86 12.38 14.35 9.79
C ASP A 86 11.78 13.07 9.18
N MET A 87 10.45 12.99 9.08
CA MET A 87 9.77 11.86 8.43
C MET A 87 10.01 11.86 6.92
N TYR A 88 9.99 13.03 6.28
CA TYR A 88 10.32 13.18 4.86
C TYR A 88 11.71 12.63 4.55
N THR A 89 12.73 13.06 5.29
CA THR A 89 14.13 12.66 5.05
C THR A 89 14.36 11.17 5.28
N ARG A 90 13.69 10.57 6.26
CA ARG A 90 13.73 9.12 6.50
C ARG A 90 13.07 8.33 5.37
N LEU A 91 11.89 8.75 4.91
CA LEU A 91 11.21 8.11 3.78
C LEU A 91 12.02 8.25 2.49
N GLU A 92 12.63 9.41 2.25
CA GLU A 92 13.54 9.64 1.12
C GLU A 92 14.73 8.67 1.17
N ALA A 93 15.36 8.50 2.33
CA ALA A 93 16.44 7.53 2.52
C ALA A 93 15.98 6.09 2.26
N LEU A 94 14.80 5.69 2.76
CA LEU A 94 14.25 4.34 2.51
C LEU A 94 13.93 4.10 1.03
N ILE A 95 13.42 5.12 0.30
CA ILE A 95 13.21 5.04 -1.15
C ILE A 95 14.55 4.82 -1.86
N HIS A 96 15.60 5.55 -1.48
CA HIS A 96 16.94 5.33 -2.05
C HIS A 96 17.44 3.90 -1.81
N THR A 97 17.42 3.45 -0.55
CA THR A 97 17.82 2.08 -0.19
C THR A 97 17.03 1.02 -0.97
N HIS A 98 15.71 1.21 -1.12
CA HIS A 98 14.85 0.30 -1.87
C HIS A 98 15.30 0.15 -3.33
N TYR A 99 15.51 1.25 -4.03
CA TYR A 99 15.92 1.17 -5.43
C TYR A 99 17.40 0.84 -5.60
N ASP A 100 18.27 1.12 -4.63
CA ASP A 100 19.66 0.68 -4.65
C ASP A 100 19.73 -0.86 -4.60
N GLU A 101 18.95 -1.50 -3.72
CA GLU A 101 18.87 -2.97 -3.66
C GLU A 101 18.39 -3.57 -5.00
N ILE A 102 17.39 -2.96 -5.63
CA ILE A 102 16.89 -3.41 -6.95
C ILE A 102 18.01 -3.32 -8.01
N TYR A 103 18.74 -2.20 -8.04
CA TYR A 103 19.83 -2.02 -9.01
C TYR A 103 20.99 -2.97 -8.75
N ASP A 104 21.35 -3.21 -7.49
CA ASP A 104 22.39 -4.19 -7.12
C ASP A 104 22.00 -5.61 -7.56
N GLU A 105 20.73 -6.01 -7.38
CA GLU A 105 20.22 -7.31 -7.81
C GLU A 105 20.17 -7.46 -9.34
N ILE A 106 19.89 -6.37 -10.08
CA ILE A 106 19.99 -6.31 -11.54
C ILE A 106 21.46 -6.45 -11.99
N GLU A 107 22.38 -5.69 -11.39
CA GLU A 107 23.81 -5.73 -11.71
C GLU A 107 24.43 -7.11 -11.42
N ALA A 108 23.97 -7.76 -10.35
CA ALA A 108 24.36 -9.13 -10.00
C ALA A 108 23.79 -10.20 -10.96
N GLY A 109 22.90 -9.82 -11.89
CA GLY A 109 22.23 -10.74 -12.80
C GLY A 109 21.25 -11.70 -12.10
N ILE A 110 20.86 -11.38 -10.87
CA ILE A 110 19.85 -12.12 -10.10
C ILE A 110 18.47 -11.83 -10.70
N ILE A 111 18.25 -10.57 -11.06
CA ILE A 111 17.09 -10.09 -11.79
C ILE A 111 17.48 -9.92 -13.26
N ARG A 112 16.61 -10.37 -14.18
CA ARG A 112 16.67 -9.89 -15.57
C ARG A 112 15.95 -8.56 -15.64
N ASP A 113 16.65 -7.53 -16.09
CA ASP A 113 16.02 -6.26 -16.43
C ASP A 113 14.80 -6.54 -17.31
N ALA A 114 13.64 -5.98 -16.95
CA ALA A 114 12.45 -6.02 -17.80
C ALA A 114 12.62 -5.28 -19.13
N GLN A 115 13.82 -4.72 -19.39
CA GLN A 115 14.19 -4.00 -20.60
C GLN A 115 14.39 -4.90 -21.82
N ASP A 116 14.61 -6.22 -21.64
CA ASP A 116 14.70 -7.16 -22.76
C ASP A 116 13.29 -7.54 -23.24
N GLY A 117 12.76 -6.72 -24.16
CA GLY A 117 11.43 -6.82 -24.74
C GLY A 117 11.14 -8.12 -25.48
N ASP A 118 10.75 -9.16 -24.74
CA ASP A 118 10.05 -10.32 -25.25
C ASP A 118 8.53 -10.15 -25.02
N PRO A 119 7.76 -9.74 -26.05
CA PRO A 119 6.32 -9.53 -25.94
C PRO A 119 5.52 -10.84 -25.73
N ASP A 120 6.17 -12.01 -25.84
CA ASP A 120 5.52 -13.31 -25.83
C ASP A 120 5.75 -14.06 -24.51
N ASN A 121 6.53 -13.47 -23.59
CA ASN A 121 6.79 -14.09 -22.30
C ASN A 121 5.59 -13.87 -21.37
N GLU A 122 4.63 -14.81 -21.41
CA GLU A 122 3.62 -15.05 -20.38
C GLU A 122 4.25 -15.52 -19.04
N ALA A 123 5.46 -15.08 -18.70
CA ALA A 123 5.98 -15.08 -17.34
C ALA A 123 5.24 -14.00 -16.56
N GLY A 124 4.11 -14.40 -15.99
CA GLY A 124 3.25 -13.54 -15.20
C GLY A 124 4.01 -12.68 -14.19
N ALA A 125 3.83 -11.38 -14.34
CA ALA A 125 3.63 -10.44 -13.23
C ALA A 125 4.68 -10.48 -12.11
N TRP A 126 5.96 -10.36 -12.45
CA TRP A 126 6.93 -9.90 -11.45
C TRP A 126 7.01 -8.37 -11.51
N THR A 127 6.49 -7.69 -10.48
CA THR A 127 6.46 -6.22 -10.40
C THR A 127 7.79 -5.60 -9.98
N GLY A 128 8.90 -6.34 -9.95
CA GLY A 128 10.23 -5.78 -9.70
C GLY A 128 10.45 -5.06 -8.35
N THR A 129 9.46 -5.08 -7.45
CA THR A 129 9.39 -4.17 -6.30
C THR A 129 9.56 -4.85 -4.95
N GLU A 130 9.77 -6.17 -4.86
CA GLU A 130 9.87 -6.86 -3.55
C GLU A 130 11.32 -6.92 -3.02
N THR A 131 11.76 -5.81 -2.44
CA THR A 131 13.04 -5.71 -1.69
C THR A 131 13.00 -6.42 -0.35
N SER A 132 14.17 -6.72 0.20
CA SER A 132 14.40 -7.23 1.55
C SER A 132 13.73 -6.35 2.60
N LEU A 133 13.74 -5.03 2.38
CA LEU A 133 13.11 -4.04 3.24
C LEU A 133 11.59 -4.25 3.32
N ILE A 134 10.90 -4.39 2.18
CA ILE A 134 9.44 -4.63 2.17
C ILE A 134 9.11 -6.00 2.77
N ARG A 135 9.92 -7.02 2.47
CA ARG A 135 9.76 -8.36 3.05
C ARG A 135 9.83 -8.32 4.58
N LYS A 136 10.87 -7.67 5.12
CA LYS A 136 11.06 -7.47 6.55
C LYS A 136 9.86 -6.74 7.17
N THR A 137 9.44 -5.60 6.62
CA THR A 137 8.27 -4.85 7.12
C THR A 137 7.02 -5.72 7.19
N VAL A 138 6.76 -6.53 6.16
CA VAL A 138 5.59 -7.42 6.13
C VAL A 138 5.71 -8.53 7.17
N ASP A 139 6.89 -9.10 7.37
CA ASP A 139 7.10 -10.18 8.33
C ASP A 139 7.01 -9.68 9.79
N ASP A 140 7.60 -8.52 10.08
CA ASP A 140 7.46 -7.83 11.37
C ASP A 140 5.97 -7.53 11.67
N LEU A 141 5.20 -7.06 10.69
CA LEU A 141 3.75 -6.84 10.84
C LEU A 141 2.97 -8.15 11.06
N LYS A 142 3.33 -9.25 10.40
CA LYS A 142 2.70 -10.56 10.65
C LYS A 142 2.99 -11.04 12.06
N ASP A 143 4.22 -10.83 12.54
CA ASP A 143 4.64 -11.18 13.89
C ASP A 143 3.87 -10.37 14.93
N ALA A 144 3.71 -9.07 14.72
CA ALA A 144 2.87 -8.22 15.56
C ALA A 144 1.41 -8.69 15.57
N VAL A 145 0.82 -9.00 14.41
CA VAL A 145 -0.56 -9.53 14.32
C VAL A 145 -0.70 -10.88 15.05
N ALA A 146 0.29 -11.77 14.93
CA ALA A 146 0.30 -13.04 15.64
C ALA A 146 0.35 -12.82 17.16
N ALA A 147 1.18 -11.90 17.63
CA ALA A 147 1.27 -11.52 19.04
C ALA A 147 -0.06 -10.95 19.57
N VAL A 148 -0.71 -10.05 18.83
CA VAL A 148 -2.04 -9.52 19.17
C VAL A 148 -3.05 -10.65 19.35
N ARG A 149 -3.08 -11.61 18.41
CA ARG A 149 -3.99 -12.76 18.46
C ARG A 149 -3.68 -13.74 19.59
N ALA A 150 -2.42 -13.80 20.04
CA ALA A 150 -1.96 -14.66 21.12
C ALA A 150 -2.09 -14.02 22.53
N GLY A 151 -2.72 -12.85 22.65
CA GLY A 151 -2.92 -12.16 23.93
C GLY A 151 -2.01 -10.95 24.15
N GLY A 152 -1.41 -10.41 23.09
CA GLY A 152 -0.63 -9.16 23.10
C GLY A 152 0.88 -9.32 23.21
N TYR A 153 1.40 -10.55 23.30
CA TYR A 153 2.82 -10.81 23.50
C TYR A 153 3.34 -11.93 22.61
N LYS A 154 4.61 -11.83 22.21
CA LYS A 154 5.38 -12.90 21.56
C LYS A 154 6.54 -13.33 22.46
N MET A 155 6.86 -14.61 22.49
CA MET A 155 8.10 -15.10 23.12
C MET A 155 9.26 -14.93 22.13
N VAL A 156 10.24 -14.13 22.51
CA VAL A 156 11.49 -13.92 21.75
C VAL A 156 12.62 -14.14 22.74
N ASP A 157 13.61 -14.98 22.41
CA ASP A 157 14.79 -15.24 23.26
C ASP A 157 14.48 -15.43 24.77
N GLY A 158 13.41 -16.15 25.08
CA GLY A 158 13.01 -16.47 26.46
C GLY A 158 12.31 -15.34 27.24
N HIS A 159 12.01 -14.19 26.61
CA HIS A 159 11.26 -13.09 27.23
C HIS A 159 9.98 -12.76 26.43
N HIS A 160 9.00 -12.18 27.12
CA HIS A 160 7.78 -11.67 26.49
C HIS A 160 8.06 -10.29 25.91
N VAL A 161 7.81 -10.14 24.61
CA VAL A 161 7.87 -8.88 23.88
C VAL A 161 6.44 -8.44 23.57
N ASP A 162 6.10 -7.19 23.90
CA ASP A 162 4.80 -6.60 23.57
C ASP A 162 4.67 -6.47 22.05
N TRP A 163 3.48 -6.75 21.50
CA TRP A 163 3.25 -6.67 20.05
C TRP A 163 3.61 -5.30 19.44
N LYS A 164 3.54 -4.21 20.22
CA LYS A 164 3.94 -2.87 19.77
C LYS A 164 5.43 -2.73 19.52
N GLU A 165 6.25 -3.50 20.24
CA GLU A 165 7.70 -3.52 20.05
C GLU A 165 8.12 -4.32 18.81
N LEU A 166 7.20 -5.12 18.25
CA LEU A 166 7.40 -5.85 17.00
C LEU A 166 7.01 -5.02 15.77
N LEU A 167 6.40 -3.84 15.95
CA LEU A 167 5.97 -3.02 14.84
C LEU A 167 7.20 -2.40 14.13
N PRO A 168 7.22 -2.41 12.79
CA PRO A 168 8.15 -1.57 12.04
C PRO A 168 7.94 -0.09 12.38
N SER A 169 8.92 0.73 12.01
CA SER A 169 8.76 2.18 12.04
C SER A 169 7.60 2.63 11.13
N GLN A 170 7.05 3.81 11.42
CA GLN A 170 6.00 4.42 10.61
C GLN A 170 6.46 4.62 9.16
N GLU A 171 7.72 5.00 8.98
CA GLU A 171 8.35 5.24 7.68
C GLU A 171 8.51 3.93 6.89
N GLU A 172 8.90 2.83 7.52
CA GLU A 172 8.95 1.49 6.90
C GLU A 172 7.57 1.02 6.42
N ILE A 173 6.52 1.28 7.20
CA ILE A 173 5.12 0.97 6.83
C ILE A 173 4.67 1.82 5.64
N MET A 174 5.02 3.11 5.67
CA MET A 174 4.64 4.07 4.63
C MET A 174 5.40 3.88 3.32
N LEU A 175 6.59 3.28 3.32
CA LEU A 175 7.44 3.11 2.14
C LEU A 175 6.67 2.53 0.93
N CYS A 176 5.91 1.45 1.12
CA CYS A 176 5.17 0.80 0.03
C CYS A 176 4.17 1.73 -0.66
N ARG A 177 3.68 2.76 0.02
CA ARG A 177 2.81 3.78 -0.59
C ARG A 177 3.52 4.57 -1.68
N PHE A 178 4.84 4.71 -1.59
CA PHE A 178 5.63 5.50 -2.53
C PHE A 178 6.34 4.66 -3.57
N VAL A 179 6.72 3.40 -3.27
CA VAL A 179 7.47 2.56 -4.21
C VAL A 179 6.60 1.52 -4.94
N ASP A 180 5.43 1.20 -4.37
CA ASP A 180 4.49 0.23 -4.93
C ASP A 180 3.03 0.64 -4.64
N PRO A 181 2.59 1.86 -5.01
CA PRO A 181 1.29 2.42 -4.60
C PRO A 181 0.07 1.59 -5.01
N TYR A 182 0.21 0.76 -6.04
CA TYR A 182 -0.87 -0.06 -6.60
C TYR A 182 -0.64 -1.56 -6.43
N GLY A 183 0.48 -1.98 -5.83
CA GLY A 183 0.81 -3.38 -5.74
C GLY A 183 0.24 -4.08 -4.52
N ALA A 184 0.32 -5.41 -4.58
CA ALA A 184 -0.26 -6.29 -3.57
C ALA A 184 0.39 -6.11 -2.19
N ARG A 185 1.64 -5.63 -2.12
CA ARG A 185 2.36 -5.42 -0.87
C ARG A 185 1.82 -4.24 -0.10
N HIS A 186 1.55 -3.13 -0.78
CA HIS A 186 0.85 -1.99 -0.18
C HIS A 186 -0.49 -2.41 0.42
N ALA A 187 -1.31 -3.15 -0.33
CA ALA A 187 -2.59 -3.67 0.17
C ALA A 187 -2.42 -4.62 1.38
N THR A 188 -1.37 -5.44 1.38
CA THR A 188 -1.07 -6.36 2.48
C THR A 188 -0.71 -5.61 3.76
N ILE A 189 0.18 -4.62 3.67
CA ILE A 189 0.57 -3.78 4.82
C ILE A 189 -0.66 -3.09 5.40
N PHE A 190 -1.48 -2.45 4.56
CA PHE A 190 -2.69 -1.75 5.02
C PHE A 190 -3.68 -2.69 5.74
N ARG A 191 -3.82 -3.92 5.26
CA ARG A 191 -4.65 -4.94 5.92
C ARG A 191 -4.09 -5.36 7.29
N LEU A 192 -2.78 -5.49 7.41
CA LEU A 192 -2.12 -5.88 8.66
C LEU A 192 -2.24 -4.77 9.72
N ILE A 193 -1.97 -3.51 9.37
CA ILE A 193 -2.11 -2.39 10.32
C ILE A 193 -3.56 -2.17 10.76
N ALA A 194 -4.53 -2.35 9.86
CA ALA A 194 -5.96 -2.29 10.19
C ALA A 194 -6.39 -3.42 11.15
N THR A 195 -5.77 -4.60 11.03
CA THR A 195 -6.04 -5.73 11.95
C THR A 195 -5.64 -5.39 13.39
N MET A 196 -4.65 -4.53 13.57
CA MET A 196 -4.13 -4.13 14.89
C MET A 196 -4.70 -2.79 15.38
N GLY A 197 -5.50 -2.08 14.58
CA GLY A 197 -6.02 -0.75 14.92
C GLY A 197 -4.95 0.33 14.99
N VAL A 198 -3.91 0.23 14.14
CA VAL A 198 -2.79 1.18 14.05
C VAL A 198 -2.73 1.86 12.68
N GLU A 199 -3.89 2.14 12.09
CA GLU A 199 -4.00 2.77 10.76
C GLU A 199 -3.32 4.15 10.67
N TRP A 200 -3.15 4.83 11.82
CA TRP A 200 -2.42 6.09 11.92
C TRP A 200 -0.97 5.97 11.40
N MET A 201 -0.36 4.78 11.50
CA MET A 201 1.00 4.53 10.98
C MET A 201 1.08 4.56 9.45
N GLY A 202 -0.07 4.53 8.74
CA GLY A 202 -0.11 4.66 7.29
C GLY A 202 -0.29 6.11 6.80
N SER A 203 -0.24 7.10 7.70
CA SER A 203 -0.59 8.50 7.42
C SER A 203 0.50 9.49 7.78
N ILE A 204 0.44 10.66 7.14
CA ILE A 204 1.12 11.91 7.49
C ILE A 204 0.13 12.82 8.18
#